data_AF-A0A6C0NYR1-F1
#
_entry.id   AF-A0A6C0NYR1-F1
#
_cell.length_a   1.000
_cell.length_b   1.000
_cell.length_c   1.000
_cell.angle_alpha   90.00
_cell.angle_beta   90.00
_cell.angle_gamma   90.00
#
_symmetry.space_group_name_H-M   'P 1'
#
loop_
_entity.id
_entity.type
_entity.pdbx_description
1 polymer ?
#
loop_
_entity_poly.entity_id
_entity_poly.type
_entity_poly.pdbx_seq_one_letter_code
_entity_poly.pdbx_strand_id
1 'polypeptide(L)' 'MIAQIGAYVLIFAGWTIFKVRSFAREGNYRTAVVYGGLMGFAIVIGALQLAKVELQSFTLPFKLLFEPIGHRLLGS' A
#
# COMPACT_ATOMS: atom_id res chain seq x y z
N MET A 1 -11.72 -14.89 -5.45
CA MET A 1 -11.23 -13.75 -4.63
C MET A 1 -9.94 -14.09 -3.90
N ILE A 2 -9.91 -15.12 -3.03
CA ILE A 2 -8.68 -15.49 -2.30
C ILE A 2 -7.51 -15.83 -3.24
N ALA A 3 -7.77 -16.55 -4.33
CA ALA A 3 -6.74 -16.92 -5.30
C ALA A 3 -6.16 -15.71 -6.05
N GLN A 4 -6.96 -14.66 -6.31
CA GLN A 4 -6.49 -13.43 -6.95
C GLN A 4 -5.62 -12.62 -6.01
N ILE A 5 -6.00 -12.51 -4.73
CA ILE A 5 -5.21 -11.83 -3.70
C ILE A 5 -3.90 -12.59 -3.46
N GLY A 6 -3.97 -13.92 -3.35
CA GLY A 6 -2.80 -14.77 -3.19
C GLY A 6 -1.83 -14.63 -4.37
N ALA A 7 -2.33 -14.67 -5.60
CA ALA A 7 -1.51 -14.45 -6.79
C ALA A 7 -0.91 -13.04 -6.83
N TYR A 8 -1.69 -12.01 -6.50
CA TYR A 8 -1.22 -10.63 -6.43
C TYR A 8 -0.07 -10.48 -5.43
N VAL A 9 -0.27 -10.96 -4.19
CA VAL A 9 0.74 -10.89 -3.13
C VAL A 9 1.99 -11.67 -3.54
N LEU A 10 1.87 -12.88 -4.08
CA LEU A 10 3.03 -13.70 -4.49
C LEU A 10 3.85 -13.03 -5.60
N ILE A 11 3.19 -12.49 -6.64
CA ILE A 11 3.88 -11.82 -7.75
C ILE A 11 4.62 -10.59 -7.24
N PHE A 12 3.94 -9.71 -6.50
CA PHE A 12 4.55 -8.47 -6.04
C PHE A 12 5.58 -8.68 -4.93
N ALA A 13 5.38 -9.66 -4.03
CA ALA A 13 6.37 -10.01 -3.02
C ALA A 13 7.63 -10.59 -3.68
N GLY A 14 7.47 -11.51 -4.65
CA GLY A 14 8.59 -12.07 -5.40
C GLY A 14 9.39 -10.99 -6.14
N TRP A 15 8.68 -10.07 -6.82
CA TRP A 15 9.31 -8.94 -7.52
C TRP A 15 10.02 -7.98 -6.56
N THR A 16 9.40 -7.69 -5.42
CA THR A 16 9.97 -6.83 -4.38
C THR A 16 11.24 -7.43 -3.83
N ILE A 17 11.25 -8.73 -3.49
CA ILE A 17 12.42 -9.43 -2.98
C ILE A 17 13.55 -9.40 -4.02
N PHE A 18 13.23 -9.64 -5.30
CA PHE A 18 14.22 -9.58 -6.37
C PHE A 18 14.86 -8.18 -6.48
N LYS A 19 14.05 -7.11 -6.46
CA LYS A 19 14.53 -5.72 -6.55
C LYS A 19 15.32 -5.30 -5.31
N VAL A 20 14.81 -5.60 -4.11
CA VAL A 20 15.48 -5.32 -2.83
C VAL A 20 16.85 -6.01 -2.81
N ARG A 21 16.92 -7.26 -3.28
CA ARG A 21 18.18 -8.01 -3.35
C ARG A 21 19.15 -7.42 -4.38
N SER A 22 18.66 -6.87 -5.49
CA SER A 22 19.47 -6.10 -6.45
C SER A 22 20.08 -4.86 -5.80
N PHE A 23 19.26 -4.04 -5.14
CA PHE A 23 19.74 -2.84 -4.45
C PHE A 23 20.70 -3.15 -3.29
N ALA A 24 20.48 -4.25 -2.57
CA ALA A 24 21.38 -4.72 -1.52
C ALA A 24 22.74 -5.17 -2.09
N ARG A 25 22.77 -5.82 -3.26
CA ARG A 25 24.01 -6.20 -3.95
C ARG A 25 24.82 -5.00 -4.44
N GLU A 26 24.14 -3.92 -4.82
CA GLU A 26 24.76 -2.65 -5.18
C GLU A 26 25.24 -1.84 -3.96
N GLY A 27 25.12 -2.38 -2.74
CA GLY A 27 25.51 -1.72 -1.49
C GLY A 27 24.56 -0.62 -1.04
N ASN A 28 23.46 -0.39 -1.76
CA ASN A 28 22.51 0.69 -1.51
C ASN A 28 21.37 0.24 -0.58
N TYR A 29 21.76 -0.20 0.62
CA TYR A 29 20.83 -0.75 1.63
C TYR A 29 19.73 0.23 2.03
N ARG A 30 20.03 1.54 2.09
CA ARG A 30 19.04 2.57 2.42
C ARG A 30 17.90 2.60 1.41
N THR A 31 18.23 2.53 0.12
CA THR A 31 17.25 2.47 -0.97
C THR A 31 16.48 1.16 -0.94
N ALA A 32 17.15 0.03 -0.64
CA ALA A 32 16.53 -1.27 -0.51
C ALA A 32 15.46 -1.31 0.61
N VAL A 33 15.76 -0.73 1.77
CA VAL A 33 14.83 -0.65 2.92
C VAL A 33 13.65 0.26 2.63
N VAL A 34 13.90 1.46 2.08
CA VAL A 34 12.83 2.40 1.72
C VAL A 34 11.92 1.79 0.65
N TYR A 35 12.51 1.20 -0.39
CA TYR A 35 11.75 0.54 -1.46
C TYR A 35 10.94 -0.65 -0.93
N GLY A 36 11.56 -1.53 -0.15
CA GLY A 36 10.88 -2.68 0.45
C GLY A 36 9.73 -2.27 1.37
N GLY A 37 9.93 -1.23 2.19
CA GLY A 37 8.89 -0.67 3.05
C GLY A 37 7.72 -0.10 2.26
N LEU A 38 8.00 0.76 1.27
CA LEU A 38 6.95 1.36 0.42
C LEU A 38 6.16 0.28 -0.31
N MET A 39 6.87 -0.73 -0.84
CA MET A 39 6.25 -1.79 -1.63
C MET A 39 5.45 -2.74 -0.74
N GLY A 40 5.92 -3.04 0.47
CA GLY A 40 5.15 -3.78 1.47
C GLY A 40 3.84 -3.07 1.82
N PHE A 41 3.88 -1.77 2.08
CA PHE A 41 2.67 -0.97 2.32
C PHE A 41 1.73 -0.99 1.11
N ALA A 42 2.25 -0.82 -0.10
CA ALA A 42 1.44 -0.85 -1.33
C ALA A 42 0.77 -2.22 -1.55
N ILE A 43 1.48 -3.31 -1.30
CA ILE A 43 0.94 -4.68 -1.43
C ILE A 43 -0.18 -4.91 -0.41
N VAL A 44 -0.01 -4.45 0.83
CA VAL A 44 -1.05 -4.57 1.88
C VAL A 44 -2.30 -3.79 1.49
N ILE A 45 -2.14 -2.53 1.04
CA ILE A 45 -3.26 -1.68 0.60
C ILE A 45 -3.97 -2.29 -0.62
N GLY A 46 -3.21 -2.74 -1.62
CA GLY A 46 -3.75 -3.37 -2.83
C GLY A 46 -4.47 -4.69 -2.54
N ALA A 47 -3.93 -5.50 -1.62
CA ALA A 47 -4.60 -6.71 -1.16
C ALA A 47 -5.91 -6.40 -0.43
N LEU A 48 -5.95 -5.33 0.37
CA LEU A 48 -7.17 -4.85 1.05
C LEU A 48 -8.25 -4.41 0.04
N GLN A 49 -7.86 -3.70 -1.02
CA GLN A 49 -8.76 -3.30 -2.09
C GLN A 49 -9.29 -4.51 -2.89
N LEU A 50 -8.40 -5.44 -3.26
CA LEU A 50 -8.76 -6.66 -4.00
C LEU A 50 -9.64 -7.61 -3.19
N ALA A 51 -9.47 -7.63 -1.87
CA ALA A 51 -10.31 -8.39 -0.98
C ALA A 51 -11.78 -7.96 -1.06
N LYS A 52 -12.08 -6.78 -1.62
CA LYS A 52 -13.43 -6.18 -1.63
C LYS A 52 -14.10 -6.37 -0.26
N VAL A 53 -13.32 -6.36 0.83
CA VAL A 53 -13.86 -6.11 2.18
C VAL A 53 -14.69 -4.87 1.97
N GLU A 54 -15.98 -4.90 2.28
CA GLU A 54 -16.97 -3.91 1.86
C GLU A 54 -16.48 -2.47 2.10
N LEU A 55 -15.75 -1.97 1.12
CA LEU A 55 -15.16 -0.65 1.10
C LEU A 55 -16.19 0.34 0.54
N GLN A 56 -17.49 0.07 0.73
CA GLN A 56 -18.47 1.13 0.91
C GLN A 56 -18.01 2.12 2.00
N SER A 57 -17.14 1.67 2.90
CA SER A 57 -16.47 2.50 3.89
C SER A 57 -15.13 3.10 3.45
N PHE A 58 -14.63 3.04 2.19
CA PHE A 58 -13.40 3.81 1.85
C PHE A 58 -13.65 5.32 1.92
N THR A 59 -14.89 5.74 1.69
CA THR A 59 -15.38 7.09 1.96
C THR A 59 -15.34 7.43 3.44
N LEU A 60 -15.51 6.48 4.37
CA LEU A 60 -15.65 6.79 5.80
C LEU A 60 -14.36 7.34 6.45
N PRO A 61 -13.18 6.70 6.35
CA PRO A 61 -11.96 7.23 6.92
C PRO A 61 -11.44 8.41 6.11
N PHE A 62 -11.64 8.44 4.78
CA PHE A 62 -11.29 9.60 3.97
C PHE A 62 -12.13 10.81 4.34
N LYS A 63 -13.44 10.62 4.56
CA LYS A 63 -14.33 11.64 5.09
C LYS A 63 -13.89 12.05 6.50
N LEU A 64 -13.63 11.11 7.42
CA LEU A 64 -13.17 11.45 8.78
C LEU A 64 -11.85 12.25 8.81
N LEU A 65 -10.93 11.99 7.87
CA LEU A 65 -9.64 12.67 7.79
C LEU A 65 -9.74 14.05 7.11
N PHE A 66 -10.56 14.17 6.08
CA PHE A 66 -10.66 15.37 5.25
C PHE A 66 -11.85 16.28 5.59
N GLU A 67 -12.88 15.80 6.29
CA GLU A 67 -14.01 16.58 6.83
C GLU A 67 -13.57 17.67 7.83
N PRO A 68 -12.69 17.42 8.82
CA PRO A 68 -12.19 18.49 9.69
C PRO A 68 -11.31 19.50 8.93
N ILE A 69 -10.59 19.07 7.90
CA ILE A 69 -9.78 19.94 7.04
C ILE A 69 -10.71 20.82 6.17
N GLY A 70 -11.79 20.24 5.64
CA GLY A 70 -12.83 20.93 4.89
C GLY A 70 -13.55 22.00 5.72
N HIS A 71 -13.95 21.69 6.96
CA HIS A 71 -14.53 22.68 7.87
C HIS A 71 -13.57 23.84 8.19
N ARG A 72 -12.29 23.53 8.40
CA ARG A 72 -11.24 24.54 8.64
C ARG A 72 -11.01 25.45 7.44
N LEU A 73 -11.17 24.95 6.22
CA LEU A 73 -10.93 25.69 4.96
C LEU A 73 -12.16 26.47 4.48
N LEU A 74 -13.37 25.93 4.66
CA LEU A 74 -14.63 26.56 4.24
C LEU A 74 -15.22 27.52 5.29
N GLY A 75 -14.64 27.58 6.49
CA GLY A 75 -14.95 28.62 7.48
C GLY A 75 -16.42 28.66 7.90
N SER A 76 -17.04 27.50 8.13
CA SER A 76 -18.37 27.38 8.74
C SER A 76 -18.31 26.75 10.13
#